data_AF-A0A416XLM0-F1
#
_entry.id   AF-A0A416XLM0-F1
#
_cell.length_a   1.000
_cell.length_b   1.000
_cell.length_c   1.000
_cell.angle_alpha   90.00
_cell.angle_beta   90.00
_cell.angle_gamma   90.00
#
_symmetry.space_group_name_H-M   'P 1'
#
loop_
_entity.id
_entity.type
_entity.pdbx_description
1 polymer ?
#
loop_
_entity_poly.entity_id
_entity_poly.type
_entity_poly.pdbx_seq_one_letter_code
_entity_poly.pdbx_strand_id
1 'polypeptide(L)'
;MKRFRHIKSRVTGVDFDRLNAIKEKYGFKSVYEILNYLVHCFLRVADPENDPIDEPLPVEIETMFAGYTDAESRYKGEKPKRRCNTTIDKDIDPMSKYI
;
A
#
# COMPACT_ATOMS: atom_id res chain seq x y z
N MET A 1 14.48 8.65 -20.43
CA MET A 1 13.02 8.50 -20.17
C MET A 1 12.84 7.86 -18.80
N LYS A 2 12.11 8.48 -17.87
CA LYS A 2 11.88 7.90 -16.52
C LYS A 2 10.98 6.66 -16.66
N ARG A 3 11.35 5.54 -16.01
CA ARG A 3 10.54 4.30 -15.99
C ARG A 3 9.66 4.31 -14.75
N PHE A 4 8.34 4.29 -14.95
CA PHE A 4 7.39 4.18 -13.86
C PHE A 4 7.09 2.70 -13.54
N ARG A 5 6.97 2.38 -12.26
CA ARG A 5 6.58 1.05 -11.76
C ARG A 5 5.42 1.21 -10.78
N HIS A 6 4.47 0.27 -10.81
CA HIS A 6 3.36 0.25 -9.87
C HIS A 6 3.71 -0.59 -8.66
N ILE A 7 3.54 -0.01 -7.47
CA ILE A 7 3.58 -0.73 -6.19
C ILE A 7 2.14 -1.07 -5.83
N LYS A 8 1.83 -2.36 -5.66
CA LYS A 8 0.50 -2.83 -5.25
C LYS A 8 0.55 -3.22 -3.78
N SER A 9 -0.18 -2.49 -2.94
CA SER A 9 -0.38 -2.82 -1.52
C SER A 9 -1.82 -3.23 -1.26
N ARG A 10 -2.02 -4.14 -0.30
CA ARG A 10 -3.35 -4.53 0.20
C ARG A 10 -3.53 -3.95 1.59
N VAL A 11 -4.62 -3.23 1.78
CA VAL A 11 -5.07 -2.66 3.05
C VAL A 11 -6.49 -3.11 3.33
N THR A 12 -6.92 -3.05 4.58
CA THR A 12 -8.32 -3.32 4.93
C THR A 12 -9.22 -2.21 4.37
N GLY A 13 -10.52 -2.50 4.20
CA GLY A 13 -11.49 -1.46 3.79
C GLY A 13 -11.51 -0.29 4.79
N VAL A 14 -11.45 -0.60 6.08
CA VAL A 14 -11.41 0.40 7.16
C VAL A 14 -10.18 1.29 7.05
N ASP A 15 -9.00 0.73 6.79
CA ASP A 15 -7.78 1.54 6.62
C ASP A 15 -7.84 2.39 5.36
N PHE A 16 -8.43 1.88 4.28
CA PHE A 16 -8.64 2.65 3.06
C PHE A 16 -9.58 3.83 3.29
N ASP A 17 -10.68 3.63 4.02
CA ASP A 17 -11.62 4.71 4.36
C ASP A 17 -10.94 5.79 5.23
N ARG A 18 -10.10 5.37 6.18
CA ARG A 18 -9.28 6.29 6.98
C ARG A 18 -8.31 7.09 6.11
N LEU A 19 -7.64 6.45 5.15
CA LEU A 19 -6.76 7.13 4.20
C LEU A 19 -7.53 8.12 3.32
N ASN A 20 -8.73 7.77 2.88
CA ASN A 20 -9.58 8.67 2.11
C ASN A 20 -10.00 9.90 2.93
N ALA A 21 -10.35 9.73 4.21
CA ALA A 21 -10.68 10.85 5.09
C ALA A 21 -9.48 11.80 5.29
N ILE A 22 -8.27 11.26 5.45
CA ILE A 22 -7.02 12.05 5.53
C ILE A 22 -6.79 12.80 4.23
N LYS A 23 -6.97 12.11 3.09
CA LYS A 23 -6.82 12.70 1.75
C LYS A 23 -7.70 13.94 1.59
N GLU A 24 -9.00 13.83 1.90
CA GLU A 24 -9.93 14.96 1.83
C GLU A 24 -9.57 16.08 2.83
N LYS A 25 -9.23 15.72 4.08
CA LYS A 25 -8.92 16.68 5.14
C LYS A 25 -7.72 17.58 4.82
N TYR A 26 -6.69 17.04 4.20
CA TYR A 26 -5.43 17.75 3.93
C TYR A 26 -5.23 18.10 2.45
N GLY A 27 -6.24 17.89 1.61
CA GLY A 27 -6.21 18.33 0.22
C GLY A 27 -5.30 17.51 -0.70
N PHE A 28 -5.06 16.23 -0.39
CA PHE A 28 -4.35 15.34 -1.31
C PHE A 28 -5.25 15.00 -2.51
N LYS A 29 -4.66 14.88 -3.70
CA LYS A 29 -5.35 14.53 -4.95
C LYS A 29 -5.83 13.08 -4.95
N SER A 30 -5.11 12.19 -4.27
CA SER A 30 -5.44 10.77 -4.19
C SER A 30 -4.79 10.09 -2.99
N VAL A 31 -5.32 8.93 -2.59
CA VAL A 31 -4.66 8.05 -1.61
C VAL A 31 -3.25 7.64 -2.09
N TYR A 32 -3.06 7.51 -3.41
CA TYR A 32 -1.75 7.21 -3.98
C TYR A 32 -0.73 8.33 -3.80
N GLU A 33 -1.17 9.59 -3.74
CA GLU A 33 -0.27 10.72 -3.47
C GLU A 33 0.27 10.65 -2.04
N ILE A 34 -0.55 10.27 -1.07
CA ILE A 34 -0.12 10.00 0.30
C ILE A 34 0.93 8.88 0.32
N LEU A 35 0.65 7.77 -0.38
CA LEU A 35 1.61 6.65 -0.45
C LEU A 35 2.92 7.05 -1.13
N ASN A 36 2.85 7.79 -2.22
CA ASN A 36 4.04 8.29 -2.92
C ASN A 36 4.85 9.24 -2.03
N TYR A 37 4.18 10.11 -1.27
CA TYR A 37 4.84 11.00 -0.32
C TYR A 37 5.56 10.22 0.78
N LEU A 38 4.90 9.23 1.40
CA LEU A 38 5.52 8.38 2.42
C LEU A 38 6.72 7.60 1.88
N VAL A 39 6.60 7.00 0.69
CA VAL A 39 7.69 6.28 0.03
C VAL A 39 8.84 7.23 -0.29
N HIS A 40 8.54 8.44 -0.76
CA HIS A 40 9.55 9.45 -1.03
C HIS A 40 10.32 9.80 0.25
N CYS A 41 9.63 10.23 1.31
CA CYS A 41 10.24 10.55 2.60
C CYS A 41 11.08 9.39 3.16
N PHE A 42 10.59 8.16 3.09
CA PHE A 42 11.32 6.98 3.54
C PHE A 42 12.65 6.81 2.79
N LEU A 43 12.64 6.91 1.46
CA LEU A 43 13.86 6.76 0.65
C LEU A 43 14.90 7.83 0.96
N ARG A 44 14.47 9.09 1.16
CA ARG A 44 15.40 10.18 1.50
C ARG A 44 16.16 9.93 2.81
N VAL A 45 15.52 9.29 3.79
CA VAL A 45 16.14 8.99 5.09
C VAL A 45 16.92 7.67 5.07
N ALA A 46 16.38 6.64 4.40
CA ALA A 46 16.96 5.30 4.38
C ALA A 46 18.08 5.13 3.35
N ASP A 47 18.10 5.96 2.29
CA ASP A 47 19.08 5.90 1.20
C ASP A 47 19.50 7.32 0.74
N PRO A 48 20.08 8.14 1.64
CA PRO A 48 20.44 9.52 1.34
C PRO A 48 21.54 9.66 0.28
N GLU A 49 22.43 8.66 0.14
CA GLU A 49 23.54 8.68 -0.83
C GLU A 49 23.06 8.66 -2.29
N ASN A 50 21.87 8.13 -2.54
CA ASN A 50 21.27 8.03 -3.88
C ASN A 50 20.13 9.04 -4.10
N ASP A 51 19.88 9.94 -3.15
CA ASP A 51 18.83 10.95 -3.27
C ASP A 51 19.27 12.09 -4.22
N PRO A 52 18.49 12.43 -5.25
CA PRO A 52 18.78 13.57 -6.11
C PRO A 52 18.52 14.95 -5.47
N ILE A 53 17.96 15.00 -4.25
CA ILE A 53 17.59 16.24 -3.55
C ILE A 53 18.47 16.39 -2.30
N ASP A 54 19.27 17.46 -2.27
CA ASP A 54 20.17 17.79 -1.14
C ASP A 54 19.46 18.54 0.02
N GLU A 55 18.19 18.93 -0.14
CA GLU A 55 17.44 19.70 0.87
C GLU A 55 17.07 18.82 2.09
N PRO A 56 17.43 19.17 3.33
CA PRO A 56 17.11 18.34 4.50
C PRO A 56 15.59 18.13 4.66
N LEU A 57 15.20 16.97 5.19
CA LEU A 57 13.80 16.73 5.53
C LEU A 57 13.46 17.42 6.85
N PRO A 58 12.17 17.67 7.14
CA PRO A 58 11.75 18.07 8.47
C PRO A 58 12.23 17.06 9.53
N VAL A 59 12.74 17.56 10.66
CA VAL A 59 13.34 16.76 11.74
C VAL A 59 12.40 15.65 12.22
N GLU A 60 11.09 15.89 12.23
CA GLU A 60 10.11 14.88 12.62
C GLU A 60 10.09 13.66 11.68
N ILE A 61 10.28 13.89 10.37
CA ILE A 61 10.32 12.83 9.36
C ILE A 61 11.65 12.07 9.44
N GLU A 62 12.76 12.80 9.60
CA GLU A 62 14.08 12.19 9.80
C GLU A 62 14.07 11.28 11.03
N THR A 63 13.57 11.78 12.16
CA THR A 63 13.46 11.03 13.42
C THR A 63 12.52 9.83 13.28
N MET A 64 11.42 9.97 12.53
CA MET A 64 10.49 8.87 12.29
C MET A 64 11.17 7.69 11.60
N PHE A 65 12.08 7.94 10.66
CA PHE A 65 12.66 6.90 9.82
C PHE A 65 14.11 6.49 10.16
N ALA A 66 14.82 7.24 11.01
CA ALA A 66 16.22 7.02 11.36
C ALA A 66 16.57 5.63 11.94
N GLY A 67 15.58 4.86 12.42
CA GLY A 67 15.78 3.54 13.03
C GLY A 67 15.43 2.33 12.16
N TYR A 68 15.05 2.51 10.89
CA TYR A 68 14.62 1.40 10.01
C TYR A 68 15.73 0.77 9.16
N THR A 69 16.98 1.20 9.31
CA THR A 69 18.13 0.61 8.61
C THR A 69 18.38 -0.86 8.98
N ASP A 70 18.04 -1.28 10.21
CA ASP A 70 18.24 -2.65 10.73
C ASP A 70 16.94 -3.37 11.13
N ALA A 71 15.77 -2.83 10.80
CA ALA A 71 14.49 -3.32 11.35
C ALA A 71 13.87 -4.46 10.54
N GLU A 72 13.80 -5.66 11.12
CA GLU A 72 12.86 -6.71 10.70
C GLU A 72 11.42 -6.14 10.66
N SER A 73 10.72 -6.35 9.54
CA SER A 73 9.36 -5.80 9.36
C SER A 73 8.43 -6.29 10.47
N ARG A 74 8.00 -5.37 11.34
CA ARG A 74 6.99 -5.66 12.38
C ARG A 74 5.57 -5.75 11.81
N TYR A 75 5.38 -5.38 10.55
CA TYR A 75 4.08 -5.43 9.87
C TYR A 75 3.81 -6.85 9.37
N LYS A 76 2.93 -7.58 10.07
CA LYS A 76 2.54 -8.94 9.66
C LYS A 76 1.54 -8.98 8.49
N GLY A 77 0.86 -7.87 8.22
CA GLY A 77 -0.16 -7.72 7.19
C GLY A 77 -1.35 -8.68 7.35
N GLU A 78 -2.54 -8.26 6.94
CA GLU A 78 -3.64 -9.20 6.79
C GLU A 78 -3.60 -9.79 5.38
N LYS A 79 -3.25 -11.08 5.28
CA LYS A 79 -3.40 -11.83 4.02
C LYS A 79 -4.90 -12.13 3.85
N PRO A 80 -5.57 -11.65 2.78
CA PRO A 80 -6.98 -11.95 2.60
C PRO A 80 -7.18 -13.46 2.46
N LYS A 81 -8.24 -13.99 3.10
CA LYS A 81 -8.64 -15.39 2.94
C LYS A 81 -8.84 -15.68 1.45
N ARG A 82 -8.09 -16.64 0.91
CA ARG A 82 -8.34 -17.16 -0.44
C ARG A 82 -9.80 -17.62 -0.48
N ARG A 83 -10.57 -17.20 -1.48
CA ARG A 83 -11.86 -17.86 -1.76
C ARG A 83 -11.51 -19.31 -2.10
N CYS A 84 -11.99 -20.25 -1.30
CA CYS A 84 -12.05 -21.64 -1.76
C CYS A 84 -13.02 -21.63 -2.94
N ASN A 85 -12.55 -22.01 -4.11
CA ASN A 85 -13.44 -22.32 -5.22
C ASN A 85 -14.22 -23.57 -4.78
N THR A 86 -15.40 -23.40 -4.21
CA THR A 86 -16.34 -24.51 -4.07
C THR A 86 -16.69 -24.91 -5.49
N THR A 87 -16.15 -26.03 -5.96
CA THR A 87 -16.63 -26.69 -7.16
C THR A 87 -18.11 -26.96 -6.93
N ILE A 88 -18.98 -26.24 -7.62
CA ILE A 88 -20.41 -26.54 -7.61
C ILE A 88 -20.52 -27.87 -8.37
N ASP A 89 -20.83 -28.97 -7.66
CA ASP A 89 -21.20 -30.24 -8.29
C ASP A 89 -22.40 -29.97 -9.21
N LYS A 90 -22.21 -30.20 -10.52
CA LYS A 90 -23.21 -29.93 -11.56
C LYS A 90 -24.40 -30.90 -11.53
N ASP A 91 -24.45 -31.81 -10.56
CA ASP A 91 -25.46 -32.87 -10.48
C ASP A 91 -26.71 -32.48 -9.68
N ILE A 92 -26.84 -31.23 -9.23
CA ILE A 92 -27.98 -30.78 -8.40
C ILE A 92 -28.97 -29.88 -9.16
N ASP A 93 -28.74 -29.54 -10.44
CA ASP A 93 -29.72 -28.78 -11.22
C ASP A 93 -30.52 -29.67 -12.21
N PRO A 94 -31.77 -30.06 -11.87
CA PRO A 94 -32.60 -30.87 -12.76
C PRO A 94 -33.01 -30.15 -14.05
N MET A 95 -32.72 -28.85 -14.20
CA MET A 95 -33.11 -28.06 -15.38
C MET A 95 -32.03 -27.98 -16.47
N SER A 96 -30.87 -28.61 -16.29
CA SER A 96 -29.81 -28.69 -17.31
C SER A 96 -30.15 -29.57 -18.53
N LYS A 97 -31.27 -30.30 -18.53
CA LYS A 97 -31.67 -31.18 -19.65
C LYS A 97 -32.46 -30.48 -20.77
N TYR A 98 -32.73 -29.18 -20.63
CA TYR A 98 -33.58 -28.43 -21.57
C TYR A 98 -32.87 -27.27 -22.28
N ILE A 99 -31.54 -27.30 -22.35
CA ILE A 99 -30.73 -26.42 -23.23
C ILE A 99 -29.96 -27.31 -24.21
#